data_AF-A0A9E4VH71-F1
#
_entry.id   AF-A0A9E4VH71-F1
#
_cell.length_a   1.000
_cell.length_b   1.000
_cell.length_c   1.000
_cell.angle_alpha   90.00
_cell.angle_beta   90.00
_cell.angle_gamma   90.00
#
_symmetry.space_group_name_H-M   'P 1'
#
loop_
_entity.id
_entity.type
_entity.pdbx_description
1 polymer ?
#
loop_
_entity_poly.entity_id
_entity_poly.type
_entity_poly.pdbx_seq_one_letter_code
_entity_poly.pdbx_strand_id
1 'polypeptide(L)'
;AGQYANIGTTSGTAPDSTVVTDQDPSHYHADVPQGDQCDTSGKPVILTMTYTGDQNPTSHTQDAGKVVITGLTGNATPVHIIATNKSDPNSRKAKIWFDGTVALGETFNIDAKALGRDRLSSKTFVLVYDGTTLLQSINFHTSCSQPLSIGDQFGSAQLTVYAGQADLGLTKKHKKKGHH
;
A
#
# COMPACT_ATOMS: atom_id res chain seq x y z
N ALA A 1 -38.25 7.48 3.14
CA ALA A 1 -37.51 6.26 3.51
C ALA A 1 -36.08 6.69 3.78
N GLY A 2 -35.69 6.94 5.04
CA GLY A 2 -35.23 5.94 6.03
C GLY A 2 -33.70 5.85 5.89
N GLN A 3 -32.87 6.16 6.89
CA GLN A 3 -32.88 5.57 8.24
C GLN A 3 -32.35 6.52 9.33
N TYR A 4 -32.76 6.21 10.55
CA TYR A 4 -32.47 6.88 11.81
C TYR A 4 -30.97 6.88 12.16
N ALA A 5 -30.42 8.04 12.55
CA ALA A 5 -29.19 8.12 13.33
C ALA A 5 -29.58 8.40 14.78
N ASN A 6 -29.35 7.43 15.67
CA ASN A 6 -29.46 7.64 17.11
C ASN A 6 -28.17 8.34 17.56
N ILE A 7 -28.18 9.67 17.66
CA ILE A 7 -27.05 10.42 18.23
C ILE A 7 -27.30 10.54 19.73
N GLY A 8 -26.64 9.68 20.52
CA GLY A 8 -26.57 9.85 21.96
C GLY A 8 -25.52 10.90 22.31
N THR A 9 -25.92 12.08 22.75
CA THR A 9 -25.02 13.08 23.34
C THR A 9 -25.01 12.92 24.86
N THR A 10 -23.83 12.68 25.45
CA THR A 10 -23.64 12.74 26.90
C THR A 10 -22.86 14.00 27.22
N SER A 11 -23.37 14.84 28.12
CA SER A 11 -22.69 16.07 28.57
C SER A 11 -22.45 15.99 30.07
N GLY A 12 -21.27 16.41 30.54
CA GLY A 12 -20.93 16.51 31.96
C GLY A 12 -20.20 17.81 32.25
N THR A 13 -20.52 18.46 33.37
CA THR A 13 -19.95 19.74 33.80
C THR A 13 -18.92 19.50 34.91
N ALA A 14 -17.72 20.09 34.81
CA ALA A 14 -16.72 20.05 35.87
C ALA A 14 -17.07 21.03 37.02
N PRO A 15 -16.55 20.85 38.25
CA PRO A 15 -16.88 21.70 39.41
C PRO A 15 -16.46 23.17 39.30
N ASP A 16 -15.67 23.55 38.29
CA ASP A 16 -15.20 24.91 38.04
C ASP A 16 -16.09 25.70 37.05
N SER A 17 -17.26 25.16 36.68
CA SER A 17 -18.20 25.75 35.73
C SER A 17 -17.66 25.93 34.30
N THR A 18 -16.57 25.25 33.94
CA THR A 18 -16.20 25.11 32.53
C THR A 18 -17.18 24.17 31.83
N VAL A 19 -17.75 24.64 30.71
CA VAL A 19 -18.50 23.77 29.80
C VAL A 19 -17.46 23.04 28.94
N VAL A 20 -17.27 21.75 29.19
CA VAL A 20 -16.45 20.90 28.34
C VAL A 20 -17.34 20.37 27.22
N THR A 21 -17.22 20.97 26.04
CA THR A 21 -17.82 20.44 24.82
C THR A 21 -16.85 19.50 24.14
N ASP A 22 -17.17 18.20 24.09
CA ASP A 22 -16.56 17.28 23.12
C ASP A 22 -17.13 17.64 21.74
N GLN A 23 -16.30 18.21 20.88
CA GLN A 23 -16.61 18.24 19.46
C GLN A 23 -15.91 17.01 18.89
N ASP A 24 -16.68 15.94 18.76
CA ASP A 24 -16.37 14.75 17.97
C ASP A 24 -16.82 15.00 16.52
N PRO A 25 -15.98 15.53 15.61
CA PRO A 25 -16.11 15.20 14.21
C PRO A 25 -15.56 13.79 14.06
N SER A 26 -16.47 12.83 14.13
CA SER A 26 -16.26 11.42 13.87
C SER A 26 -15.21 11.19 12.78
N HIS A 27 -14.01 10.89 13.19
CA HIS A 27 -13.13 10.04 12.43
C HIS A 27 -12.38 9.23 13.47
N TYR A 28 -12.82 7.98 13.64
CA TYR A 28 -11.86 6.91 13.81
C TYR A 28 -10.95 6.95 12.59
N HIS A 29 -9.98 7.87 12.59
CA HIS A 29 -8.68 7.52 12.11
C HIS A 29 -8.31 6.36 13.03
N ALA A 30 -8.52 5.13 12.54
CA ALA A 30 -7.50 4.15 12.82
C ALA A 30 -6.21 4.92 12.54
N ASP A 31 -5.40 5.15 13.56
CA ASP A 31 -4.00 5.48 13.36
C ASP A 31 -3.51 4.34 12.46
N VAL A 32 -3.59 4.56 11.15
CA VAL A 32 -2.94 3.73 10.17
C VAL A 32 -1.50 3.87 10.61
N PRO A 33 -0.85 2.82 11.16
CA PRO A 33 0.38 3.01 11.92
C PRO A 33 1.34 3.77 11.04
N GLN A 34 1.56 5.05 11.33
CA GLN A 34 2.33 5.93 10.47
C GLN A 34 3.79 5.61 10.81
N GLY A 35 4.25 4.49 10.28
CA GLY A 35 5.46 3.80 10.69
C GLY A 35 5.77 2.67 9.74
N ASP A 36 7.00 2.17 9.82
CA ASP A 36 7.46 1.09 8.94
C ASP A 36 6.62 -0.17 9.15
N GLN A 37 5.78 -0.50 8.17
CA GLN A 37 4.94 -1.70 8.22
C GLN A 37 5.77 -2.99 8.24
N CYS A 38 7.02 -2.93 7.77
CA CYS A 38 7.92 -4.07 7.85
C CYS A 38 8.24 -4.49 9.29
N ASP A 39 8.26 -3.54 10.24
CA ASP A 39 8.58 -3.82 11.64
C ASP A 39 7.39 -4.43 12.39
N THR A 40 6.17 -4.00 12.07
CA THR A 40 4.95 -4.46 12.72
C THR A 40 4.38 -5.72 12.08
N SER A 41 4.37 -5.77 10.74
CA SER A 41 3.68 -6.79 9.95
C SER A 41 4.63 -7.79 9.30
N GLY A 42 5.94 -7.59 9.40
CA GLY A 42 6.94 -8.42 8.72
C GLY A 42 6.99 -8.15 7.22
N LYS A 43 7.65 -9.02 6.42
CA LYS A 43 7.85 -8.75 4.99
C LYS A 43 6.54 -8.66 4.20
N PRO A 44 6.46 -7.83 3.14
CA PRO A 44 5.21 -7.62 2.42
C PRO A 44 4.79 -8.88 1.68
N VAL A 45 3.52 -9.24 1.82
CA VAL A 45 2.89 -10.35 1.11
C VAL A 45 1.87 -9.83 0.12
N ILE A 46 1.04 -8.90 0.58
CA ILE A 46 0.06 -8.18 -0.24
C ILE A 46 0.27 -6.69 -0.01
N LEU A 47 0.37 -5.94 -1.10
CA LEU A 47 0.27 -4.49 -1.09
C LEU A 47 -0.97 -4.10 -1.87
N THR A 48 -1.95 -3.48 -1.22
CA THR A 48 -3.07 -2.84 -1.91
C THR A 48 -2.67 -1.43 -2.25
N MET A 49 -2.72 -1.13 -3.54
CA MET A 49 -2.34 0.16 -4.08
C MET A 49 -3.59 0.85 -4.64
N THR A 50 -3.70 2.16 -4.46
CA THR A 50 -4.67 2.99 -5.18
C THR A 50 -3.98 3.60 -6.41
N TYR A 51 -4.60 3.49 -7.59
CA TYR A 51 -4.17 4.23 -8.76
C TYR A 51 -4.64 5.69 -8.65
N THR A 52 -3.72 6.60 -8.33
CA THR A 52 -4.06 8.03 -8.12
C THR A 52 -4.08 8.83 -9.41
N GLY A 53 -3.52 8.28 -10.51
CA GLY A 53 -3.40 8.98 -11.80
C GLY A 53 -2.44 10.17 -11.78
N ASP A 54 -1.83 10.48 -10.62
CA ASP A 54 -0.91 11.59 -10.50
C ASP A 54 0.33 11.41 -11.39
N GLN A 55 0.85 12.52 -11.89
CA GLN A 55 1.85 12.50 -12.94
C GLN A 55 3.22 12.02 -12.44
N ASN A 56 3.69 12.51 -11.29
CA ASN A 56 4.95 12.07 -10.68
C ASN A 56 5.14 12.49 -9.19
N PRO A 57 4.12 12.41 -8.30
CA PRO A 57 4.36 12.70 -6.89
C PRO A 57 5.17 11.58 -6.26
N THR A 58 6.12 11.97 -5.41
CA THR A 58 6.83 11.05 -4.53
C THR A 58 6.70 11.57 -3.10
N SER A 59 6.10 10.75 -2.25
CA SER A 59 6.03 11.00 -0.81
C SER A 59 6.28 9.68 -0.12
N HIS A 60 7.55 9.41 0.18
CA HIS A 60 8.02 8.18 0.79
C HIS A 60 9.34 8.45 1.50
N THR A 61 9.79 7.51 2.32
CA THR A 61 11.03 7.64 3.10
C THR A 61 12.18 6.77 2.59
N GLN A 62 11.99 6.04 1.49
CA GLN A 62 13.08 5.28 0.85
C GLN A 62 14.09 6.20 0.14
N ASP A 63 15.37 5.80 0.13
CA ASP A 63 16.44 6.53 -0.55
C ASP A 63 16.18 6.64 -2.06
N ALA A 64 16.71 7.71 -2.67
CA ALA A 64 16.55 7.98 -4.11
C ALA A 64 17.01 6.85 -5.05
N GLY A 65 17.89 5.95 -4.61
CA GLY A 65 18.32 4.78 -5.41
C GLY A 65 17.39 3.58 -5.33
N LYS A 66 16.36 3.64 -4.48
CA LYS A 66 15.43 2.54 -4.18
C LYS A 66 14.10 2.75 -4.85
N VAL A 67 13.72 4.01 -5.04
CA VAL A 67 12.56 4.40 -5.83
C VAL A 67 13.03 5.03 -7.13
N VAL A 68 12.55 4.49 -8.24
CA VAL A 68 12.82 5.03 -9.58
C VAL A 68 11.50 5.08 -10.32
N ILE A 69 11.08 6.29 -10.68
CA ILE A 69 9.84 6.52 -11.45
C ILE A 69 10.24 7.17 -12.77
N THR A 70 9.76 6.61 -13.87
CA THR A 70 9.98 7.13 -15.21
C THR A 70 8.67 7.20 -15.98
N GLY A 71 8.47 8.25 -16.77
CA GLY A 71 7.25 8.45 -17.54
C GLY A 71 6.15 9.17 -16.75
N LEU A 72 5.08 9.54 -17.45
CA LEU A 72 3.96 10.33 -16.95
C LEU A 72 2.66 9.66 -17.41
N THR A 73 1.66 9.62 -16.54
CA THR A 73 0.39 8.93 -16.81
C THR A 73 -0.57 9.71 -17.71
N GLY A 74 -0.38 11.03 -17.87
CA GLY A 74 -1.26 11.89 -18.66
C GLY A 74 -2.72 11.91 -18.16
N ASN A 75 -2.96 11.56 -16.89
CA ASN A 75 -4.27 11.31 -16.28
C ASN A 75 -5.09 10.23 -17.00
N ALA A 76 -4.44 9.29 -17.68
CA ALA A 76 -5.11 8.20 -18.39
C ALA A 76 -5.98 7.37 -17.42
N THR A 77 -7.20 7.08 -17.85
CA THR A 77 -8.14 6.20 -17.14
C THR A 77 -9.17 5.62 -18.09
N PRO A 78 -9.50 4.31 -18.00
CA PRO A 78 -8.77 3.33 -17.21
C PRO A 78 -7.39 3.03 -17.79
N VAL A 79 -6.50 2.45 -17.00
CA VAL A 79 -5.16 2.00 -17.42
C VAL A 79 -5.03 0.50 -17.26
N HIS A 80 -4.12 -0.10 -18.02
CA HIS A 80 -3.69 -1.49 -17.80
C HIS A 80 -2.45 -1.49 -16.91
N ILE A 81 -2.54 -2.16 -15.75
CA ILE A 81 -1.45 -2.22 -14.77
C ILE A 81 -0.91 -3.64 -14.71
N ILE A 82 0.42 -3.75 -14.80
CA ILE A 82 1.17 -4.97 -14.51
C ILE A 82 2.07 -4.73 -13.30
N ALA A 83 1.88 -5.50 -12.22
CA ALA A 83 2.76 -5.49 -11.06
C ALA A 83 3.65 -6.73 -11.03
N THR A 84 4.98 -6.54 -10.97
CA THR A 84 5.95 -7.63 -11.14
C THR A 84 7.28 -7.38 -10.42
N ASN A 85 8.13 -8.40 -10.32
CA ASN A 85 9.49 -8.27 -9.78
C ASN A 85 10.55 -7.88 -10.82
N LYS A 86 10.15 -7.57 -12.06
CA LYS A 86 11.04 -7.26 -13.20
C LYS A 86 10.58 -6.01 -13.93
N SER A 87 11.55 -5.23 -14.43
CA SER A 87 11.27 -4.09 -15.32
C SER A 87 10.70 -4.53 -16.68
N ASP A 88 11.01 -5.74 -17.11
CA ASP A 88 10.43 -6.37 -18.29
C ASP A 88 9.44 -7.47 -17.84
N PRO A 89 8.11 -7.27 -18.04
CA PRO A 89 7.10 -8.24 -17.63
C PRO A 89 7.13 -9.51 -18.48
N ASN A 90 7.73 -9.48 -19.68
CA ASN A 90 7.84 -10.65 -20.56
C ASN A 90 9.06 -11.53 -20.26
N SER A 91 9.89 -11.11 -19.31
CA SER A 91 11.05 -11.90 -18.88
C SER A 91 10.62 -13.26 -18.34
N ARG A 92 11.30 -14.34 -18.72
CA ARG A 92 11.08 -15.69 -18.15
C ARG A 92 11.25 -15.78 -16.63
N LYS A 93 11.82 -14.75 -16.00
CA LYS A 93 12.04 -14.64 -14.55
C LYS A 93 11.05 -13.68 -13.88
N ALA A 94 10.12 -13.10 -14.64
CA ALA A 94 9.07 -12.25 -14.13
C ALA A 94 8.08 -13.06 -13.30
N LYS A 95 7.63 -12.45 -12.20
CA LYS A 95 6.57 -12.94 -11.32
C LYS A 95 5.50 -11.88 -11.37
N ILE A 96 4.45 -12.14 -12.14
CA ILE A 96 3.32 -11.23 -12.30
C ILE A 96 2.38 -11.45 -11.11
N TRP A 97 2.30 -10.46 -10.24
CA TRP A 97 1.42 -10.47 -9.06
C TRP A 97 0.07 -9.83 -9.35
N PHE A 98 0.02 -8.94 -10.33
CA PHE A 98 -1.20 -8.31 -10.82
C PHE A 98 -1.07 -8.03 -12.31
N ASP A 99 -2.15 -8.23 -13.05
CA ASP A 99 -2.29 -7.93 -14.47
C ASP A 99 -3.78 -7.63 -14.71
N GLY A 100 -4.13 -6.36 -14.90
CA GLY A 100 -5.53 -5.98 -15.02
C GLY A 100 -5.77 -4.50 -15.31
N THR A 101 -7.01 -4.19 -15.70
CA THR A 101 -7.46 -2.83 -15.95
C THR A 101 -7.91 -2.17 -14.64
N VAL A 102 -7.48 -0.93 -14.41
CA VAL A 102 -7.72 -0.18 -13.17
C VAL A 102 -8.15 1.26 -13.53
N ALA A 103 -9.27 1.71 -12.99
CA ALA A 103 -9.74 3.10 -13.15
C ALA A 103 -9.09 4.05 -12.13
N LEU A 104 -9.15 5.36 -12.41
CA LEU A 104 -8.71 6.39 -11.48
C LEU A 104 -9.40 6.25 -10.12
N GLY A 105 -8.62 6.22 -9.03
CA GLY A 105 -9.09 6.04 -7.66
C GLY A 105 -9.40 4.58 -7.27
N GLU A 106 -9.36 3.64 -8.22
CA GLU A 106 -9.56 2.23 -7.95
C GLU A 106 -8.30 1.60 -7.32
N THR A 107 -8.52 0.54 -6.54
CA THR A 107 -7.45 -0.22 -5.90
C THR A 107 -7.08 -1.47 -6.68
N PHE A 108 -5.81 -1.86 -6.61
CA PHE A 108 -5.31 -3.12 -7.13
C PHE A 108 -4.38 -3.80 -6.14
N ASN A 109 -4.38 -5.13 -6.12
CA ASN A 109 -3.64 -5.93 -5.15
C ASN A 109 -2.38 -6.53 -5.80
N ILE A 110 -1.21 -6.13 -5.31
CA ILE A 110 0.06 -6.78 -5.61
C ILE A 110 0.21 -7.96 -4.65
N ASP A 111 -0.26 -9.14 -5.07
CA ASP A 111 -0.41 -10.32 -4.21
C ASP A 111 0.63 -11.42 -4.52
N ALA A 112 1.54 -11.68 -3.58
CA ALA A 112 2.48 -12.79 -3.67
C ALA A 112 1.80 -14.18 -3.64
N LYS A 113 0.67 -14.30 -2.95
CA LYS A 113 -0.06 -15.56 -2.75
C LYS A 113 -0.76 -16.02 -4.02
N ALA A 114 -1.08 -15.10 -4.94
CA ALA A 114 -1.55 -15.45 -6.28
C ALA A 114 -0.57 -16.38 -7.03
N LEU A 115 0.72 -16.35 -6.65
CA LEU A 115 1.77 -17.24 -7.17
C LEU A 115 2.23 -18.31 -6.15
N GLY A 116 1.44 -18.57 -5.11
CA GLY A 116 1.76 -19.52 -4.04
C GLY A 116 3.01 -19.14 -3.24
N ARG A 117 3.28 -17.84 -3.06
CA ARG A 117 4.44 -17.34 -2.31
C ARG A 117 4.03 -16.71 -1.00
N ASP A 118 4.92 -16.83 -0.01
CA ASP A 118 4.69 -16.28 1.33
C ASP A 118 5.14 -14.82 1.48
N ARG A 119 5.61 -14.18 0.38
CA ARG A 119 6.03 -12.76 0.32
C ARG A 119 6.40 -12.31 -1.09
N LEU A 120 6.37 -11.00 -1.31
CA LEU A 120 6.90 -10.35 -2.50
C LEU A 120 8.42 -10.52 -2.62
N SER A 121 8.94 -10.28 -3.83
CA SER A 121 10.39 -10.22 -4.04
C SER A 121 10.96 -8.90 -3.48
N SER A 122 12.28 -8.74 -3.45
CA SER A 122 12.94 -7.55 -2.88
C SER A 122 12.65 -6.22 -3.59
N LYS A 123 12.11 -6.27 -4.81
CA LYS A 123 11.75 -5.11 -5.63
C LYS A 123 10.40 -5.38 -6.27
N THR A 124 9.66 -4.30 -6.47
CA THR A 124 8.36 -4.31 -7.14
C THR A 124 8.36 -3.22 -8.20
N PHE A 125 7.91 -3.62 -9.39
CA PHE A 125 7.65 -2.76 -10.52
C PHE A 125 6.14 -2.67 -10.71
N VAL A 126 5.62 -1.45 -10.83
CA VAL A 126 4.26 -1.17 -11.29
C VAL A 126 4.40 -0.50 -12.64
N LEU A 127 3.94 -1.18 -13.68
CA LEU A 127 3.99 -0.75 -15.07
C LEU A 127 2.59 -0.34 -15.50
N VAL A 128 2.43 0.93 -15.87
CA VAL A 128 1.15 1.54 -16.21
C VAL A 128 1.10 1.75 -17.72
N TYR A 129 0.11 1.15 -18.36
CA TYR A 129 -0.09 1.21 -19.82
C TYR A 129 -1.42 1.87 -20.17
N ASP A 130 -1.42 2.57 -21.31
CA ASP A 130 -2.62 2.88 -22.08
C ASP A 130 -2.59 2.09 -23.38
N GLY A 131 -3.49 1.11 -23.49
CA GLY A 131 -3.39 0.05 -24.48
C GLY A 131 -2.04 -0.68 -24.38
N THR A 132 -1.20 -0.57 -25.41
CA THR A 132 0.15 -1.16 -25.45
C THR A 132 1.27 -0.18 -25.12
N THR A 133 0.94 1.09 -24.89
CA THR A 133 1.91 2.16 -24.65
C THR A 133 2.24 2.22 -23.18
N LEU A 134 3.51 2.01 -22.81
CA LEU A 134 3.97 2.20 -21.43
C LEU A 134 3.99 3.71 -21.11
N LEU A 135 3.10 4.13 -20.22
CA LEU A 135 3.00 5.52 -19.75
C LEU A 135 3.95 5.80 -18.60
N GLN A 136 3.96 4.91 -17.61
CA GLN A 136 4.79 5.06 -16.42
C GLN A 136 5.35 3.72 -15.92
N SER A 137 6.62 3.72 -15.52
CA SER A 137 7.26 2.62 -14.83
C SER A 137 7.70 3.09 -13.45
N ILE A 138 7.15 2.48 -12.42
CA ILE A 138 7.46 2.75 -11.02
C ILE A 138 8.20 1.54 -10.48
N ASN A 139 9.43 1.72 -9.98
CA ASN A 139 10.16 0.72 -9.23
C ASN A 139 10.35 1.20 -7.80
N PHE A 140 10.00 0.39 -6.82
CA PHE A 140 10.30 0.62 -5.41
C PHE A 140 10.77 -0.67 -4.73
N HIS A 141 11.51 -0.54 -3.62
CA HIS A 141 11.97 -1.71 -2.89
C HIS A 141 10.90 -2.22 -1.93
N THR A 142 10.74 -3.54 -1.92
CA THR A 142 9.86 -4.31 -1.03
C THR A 142 10.65 -5.29 -0.16
N SER A 143 11.95 -5.01 0.03
CA SER A 143 12.88 -5.87 0.78
C SER A 143 12.79 -5.73 2.30
N CYS A 144 12.15 -4.67 2.81
CA CYS A 144 12.24 -4.21 4.20
C CYS A 144 13.67 -3.88 4.64
N SER A 145 14.47 -3.32 3.72
CA SER A 145 15.75 -2.69 4.08
C SER A 145 15.60 -1.21 4.40
N GLN A 146 14.43 -0.66 4.07
CA GLN A 146 13.97 0.70 4.29
C GLN A 146 12.47 0.66 4.49
N PRO A 147 11.90 1.70 5.12
CA PRO A 147 10.50 1.69 5.47
C PRO A 147 9.57 1.58 4.27
N LEU A 148 8.45 0.89 4.52
CA LEU A 148 7.24 0.97 3.72
C LEU A 148 6.11 1.37 4.64
N SER A 149 5.53 2.54 4.41
CA SER A 149 4.47 3.09 5.25
C SER A 149 3.18 3.21 4.44
N ILE A 150 2.05 2.97 5.09
CA ILE A 150 0.77 3.26 4.44
C ILE A 150 0.68 4.78 4.21
N GLY A 151 0.21 5.17 3.03
CA GLY A 151 0.25 6.53 2.52
C GLY A 151 1.45 6.82 1.63
N ASP A 152 2.46 5.94 1.56
CA ASP A 152 3.59 6.11 0.65
C ASP A 152 3.10 6.25 -0.81
N GLN A 153 3.48 7.35 -1.45
CA GLN A 153 3.14 7.68 -2.82
C GLN A 153 4.35 7.44 -3.73
N PHE A 154 4.18 6.57 -4.72
CA PHE A 154 5.18 6.25 -5.75
C PHE A 154 4.62 6.53 -7.14
N GLY A 155 4.84 7.74 -7.67
CA GLY A 155 4.31 8.12 -8.99
C GLY A 155 2.78 8.11 -8.95
N SER A 156 2.13 7.35 -9.82
CA SER A 156 0.68 7.22 -9.85
C SER A 156 0.10 6.13 -8.93
N ALA A 157 0.90 5.55 -8.03
CA ALA A 157 0.47 4.46 -7.14
C ALA A 157 0.71 4.81 -5.67
N GLN A 158 -0.37 4.81 -4.87
CA GLN A 158 -0.31 5.02 -3.42
C GLN A 158 -0.51 3.71 -2.67
N LEU A 159 0.35 3.41 -1.69
CA LEU A 159 0.15 2.27 -0.80
C LEU A 159 -0.96 2.58 0.21
N THR A 160 -2.08 1.86 0.16
CA THR A 160 -3.23 2.10 1.04
C THR A 160 -3.47 0.96 2.03
N VAL A 161 -3.05 -0.27 1.71
CA VAL A 161 -3.06 -1.39 2.67
C VAL A 161 -1.78 -2.19 2.55
N TYR A 162 -1.21 -2.54 3.71
CA TYR A 162 -0.08 -3.45 3.83
C TYR A 162 -0.53 -4.71 4.56
N ALA A 163 -0.32 -5.88 3.95
CA ALA A 163 -0.44 -7.16 4.65
C ALA A 163 0.90 -7.90 4.59
N GLY A 164 1.54 -8.02 5.75
CA GLY A 164 2.82 -8.68 5.90
C GLY A 164 2.71 -10.14 6.35
N GLN A 165 3.86 -10.80 6.47
CA GLN A 165 3.92 -12.20 6.88
C GLN A 165 3.30 -12.44 8.27
N ALA A 166 3.42 -11.49 9.20
CA ALA A 166 2.87 -11.61 10.55
C ALA A 166 1.34 -11.59 10.53
N ASP A 167 0.74 -10.65 9.79
CA ASP A 167 -0.71 -10.49 9.68
C ASP A 167 -1.38 -11.74 9.11
N LEU A 168 -0.67 -12.46 8.24
CA LEU A 168 -1.16 -13.64 7.56
C LEU A 168 -0.75 -14.96 8.24
N GLY A 169 -0.09 -14.90 9.40
CA GLY A 169 0.39 -16.10 10.11
C GLY A 169 1.47 -16.87 9.35
N LEU A 170 2.18 -16.23 8.42
CA LEU A 170 3.23 -16.81 7.55
C LEU A 170 4.64 -16.70 8.16
N THR A 171 4.73 -16.40 9.47
CA THR A 171 6.03 -16.42 10.15
C THR A 171 6.60 -17.83 10.09
N LYS A 172 7.88 -17.94 9.70
CA LYS A 172 8.59 -19.22 9.82
C LYS A 172 8.49 -19.62 11.29
N LYS A 173 7.98 -20.82 11.60
CA LYS A 173 8.21 -21.46 12.91
C LYS A 173 9.65 -21.16 13.30
N HIS A 174 9.86 -20.42 14.39
CA HIS A 174 11.20 -20.22 14.91
C HIS A 174 11.83 -21.59 15.02
N LYS A 175 12.85 -21.85 14.19
CA LYS A 175 13.76 -22.96 14.42
C LYS A 175 14.41 -22.61 15.74
N LYS A 176 13.91 -23.17 16.85
CA LYS A 176 14.54 -23.06 18.17
C LYS A 176 16.02 -23.30 17.94
N LYS A 177 16.84 -22.26 18.13
CA LYS A 177 18.29 -22.44 18.21
C LYS A 177 18.47 -23.33 19.45
N GLY A 178 18.71 -24.61 19.21
CA GLY A 178 19.18 -25.51 20.26
C GLY A 178 20.51 -24.95 20.72
N HIS A 179 20.52 -24.37 21.92
CA HIS A 179 21.74 -24.28 22.69
C HIS A 179 22.06 -25.71 23.14
N HIS A 180 23.07 -26.29 22.51
CA HIS A 180 23.87 -27.38 23.04
C HIS A 180 25.22 -26.80 23.43
#